data_AF-A0A7X9A4I0-F1
#
_entry.id   AF-A0A7X9A4I0-F1
#
_cell.length_a   1.000
_cell.length_b   1.000
_cell.length_c   1.000
_cell.angle_alpha   90.00
_cell.angle_beta   90.00
_cell.angle_gamma   90.00
#
_symmetry.space_group_name_H-M   'P 1'
#
loop_
_entity.id
_entity.type
_entity.pdbx_description
1 polymer ?
#
loop_
_entity_poly.entity_id
_entity_poly.type
_entity_poly.pdbx_seq_one_letter_code
_entity_poly.pdbx_strand_id
1 'polypeptide(L)'
;MKINKRLFDALTREPNEVQEIDGKKLEIFFMTEEEKVRFEGEGRYTLWTSDGKDFRFLVNEDFYNYGVIKEFYTQPVNTEWIKYVDVISKYQRKFLFALMIPLMVLYVVVAVLSILFLADYSLYILIGMMVVVFIVNALQTKVVRQKMDAENEITQKAIQDYLTPEVYDQVAKDQMQFREMRNREREAEYQAEQALEENLTEEKPELHEAEEETAEEEKEDLHV
;
A
#
# COMPACT_ATOMS: atom_id res chain seq x y z
N MET A 1 -12.99 -4.93 11.40
CA MET A 1 -13.31 -4.66 9.97
C MET A 1 -12.46 -5.59 9.13
N LYS A 2 -12.87 -5.92 7.90
CA LYS A 2 -11.98 -6.64 6.98
C LYS A 2 -10.98 -5.67 6.37
N ILE A 3 -9.70 -5.96 6.49
CA ILE A 3 -8.62 -5.16 5.89
C ILE A 3 -7.89 -6.06 4.92
N ASN A 4 -7.83 -5.68 3.65
CA ASN A 4 -7.16 -6.42 2.57
C ASN A 4 -7.40 -7.95 2.65
N LYS A 5 -8.68 -8.37 2.62
CA LYS A 5 -9.07 -9.76 2.85
C LYS A 5 -8.40 -10.74 1.88
N ARG A 6 -8.15 -10.31 0.64
CA ARG A 6 -7.47 -11.14 -0.35
C ARG A 6 -6.04 -11.49 0.08
N LEU A 7 -5.29 -10.52 0.62
CA LEU A 7 -3.96 -10.78 1.15
C LEU A 7 -4.02 -11.62 2.41
N PHE A 8 -4.99 -11.36 3.30
CA PHE A 8 -5.23 -12.22 4.46
C PHE A 8 -5.39 -13.68 4.04
N ASP A 9 -6.31 -13.96 3.11
CA ASP A 9 -6.63 -15.31 2.66
C ASP A 9 -5.43 -15.97 1.92
N ALA A 10 -4.51 -15.18 1.34
CA ALA A 10 -3.32 -15.67 0.63
C ALA A 10 -2.13 -16.04 1.55
N LEU A 11 -2.06 -15.48 2.75
CA LEU A 11 -0.97 -15.75 3.71
C LEU A 11 -1.21 -17.07 4.45
N THR A 12 -0.99 -18.20 3.79
CA THR A 12 -1.27 -19.55 4.34
C THR A 12 -0.05 -20.27 4.90
N ARG A 13 1.16 -19.70 4.73
CA ARG A 13 2.41 -20.25 5.24
C ARG A 13 2.50 -20.15 6.76
N GLU A 14 3.53 -20.73 7.36
CA GLU A 14 3.78 -20.55 8.79
C GLU A 14 4.20 -19.10 9.09
N PRO A 15 3.63 -18.48 10.14
CA PRO A 15 4.02 -17.14 10.55
C PRO A 15 5.39 -17.14 11.22
N ASN A 16 6.14 -16.06 11.01
CA ASN A 16 7.45 -15.85 11.62
C ASN A 16 7.33 -15.52 13.11
N GLU A 17 6.33 -14.71 13.47
CA GLU A 17 6.00 -14.41 14.87
C GLU A 17 4.48 -14.47 15.07
N VAL A 18 4.06 -14.83 16.27
CA VAL A 18 2.64 -14.85 16.66
C VAL A 18 2.47 -14.11 17.97
N GLN A 19 1.48 -13.23 18.01
CA GLN A 19 1.08 -12.50 19.20
C GLN A 19 -0.40 -12.78 19.48
N GLU A 20 -0.73 -13.00 20.76
CA GLU A 20 -2.12 -13.15 21.21
C GLU A 20 -2.54 -11.85 21.92
N ILE A 21 -3.57 -11.20 21.40
CA ILE A 21 -3.99 -9.86 21.82
C ILE A 21 -5.50 -9.89 22.04
N ASP A 22 -5.94 -9.78 23.30
CA ASP A 22 -7.36 -9.78 23.69
C ASP A 22 -8.19 -10.94 23.08
N GLY A 23 -7.59 -12.14 23.03
CA GLY A 23 -8.23 -13.33 22.46
C GLY A 23 -8.30 -13.35 20.92
N LYS A 24 -7.59 -12.42 20.26
CA LYS A 24 -7.36 -12.40 18.81
C LYS A 24 -5.93 -12.78 18.50
N LYS A 25 -5.72 -13.39 17.35
CA LYS A 25 -4.39 -13.75 16.88
C LYS A 25 -3.85 -12.69 15.93
N LEU A 26 -2.63 -12.21 16.20
CA LEU A 26 -1.83 -11.45 15.26
C LEU A 26 -0.68 -12.33 14.76
N GLU A 27 -0.70 -12.64 13.47
CA GLU A 27 0.34 -13.43 12.80
C GLU A 27 1.24 -12.51 11.97
N ILE A 28 2.53 -12.49 12.26
CA ILE A 28 3.52 -11.67 11.54
C ILE A 28 4.25 -12.55 10.52
N PHE A 29 4.30 -12.06 9.30
CA PHE A 29 4.89 -12.72 8.14
C PHE A 29 5.97 -11.84 7.54
N PHE A 30 7.17 -12.37 7.35
CA PHE A 30 8.23 -11.71 6.60
C PHE A 30 8.02 -11.89 5.10
N MET A 31 8.10 -10.81 4.34
CA MET A 31 7.90 -10.83 2.89
C MET A 31 8.90 -11.77 2.21
N THR A 32 8.38 -12.62 1.32
CA THR A 32 9.18 -13.36 0.35
C THR A 32 9.78 -12.42 -0.70
N GLU A 33 10.79 -12.85 -1.44
CA GLU A 33 11.39 -12.04 -2.51
C GLU A 33 10.38 -11.59 -3.58
N GLU A 34 9.43 -12.46 -3.95
CA GLU A 34 8.33 -12.10 -4.86
C GLU A 34 7.42 -11.01 -4.28
N GLU A 35 7.11 -11.10 -2.98
CA GLU A 35 6.32 -10.09 -2.27
C GLU A 35 7.09 -8.77 -2.14
N LYS A 36 8.40 -8.82 -1.87
CA LYS A 36 9.29 -7.65 -1.82
C LYS A 36 9.28 -6.93 -3.17
N VAL A 37 9.57 -7.62 -4.27
CA VAL A 37 9.54 -7.03 -5.62
C VAL A 37 8.20 -6.36 -5.91
N ARG A 38 7.09 -7.02 -5.56
CA ARG A 38 5.75 -6.50 -5.78
C ARG A 38 5.43 -5.26 -4.94
N PHE A 39 5.73 -5.27 -3.65
CA PHE A 39 5.25 -4.25 -2.70
C PHE A 39 6.26 -3.14 -2.46
N GLU A 40 7.56 -3.42 -2.49
CA GLU A 40 8.60 -2.38 -2.41
C GLU A 40 8.60 -1.49 -3.64
N GLY A 41 8.26 -2.02 -4.82
CA GLY A 41 8.03 -1.21 -6.03
C GLY A 41 7.02 -0.08 -5.77
N GLU A 42 6.00 -0.33 -4.94
CA GLU A 42 4.98 0.64 -4.52
C GLU A 42 5.39 1.45 -3.26
N GLY A 43 6.62 1.28 -2.75
CA GLY A 43 7.10 1.90 -1.52
C GLY A 43 6.43 1.36 -0.24
N ARG A 44 5.89 0.15 -0.30
CA ARG A 44 5.18 -0.50 0.81
C ARG A 44 6.02 -1.60 1.44
N TYR A 45 6.60 -1.28 2.59
CA TYR A 45 7.41 -2.22 3.37
C TYR A 45 6.59 -2.98 4.41
N THR A 46 5.38 -2.51 4.72
CA THR A 46 4.50 -3.11 5.72
C THR A 46 3.04 -3.09 5.27
N LEU A 47 2.31 -4.15 5.59
CA LEU A 47 0.92 -4.36 5.17
C LEU A 47 0.13 -5.05 6.29
N TRP A 48 -0.87 -4.34 6.81
CA TRP A 48 -1.85 -4.91 7.75
C TRP A 48 -3.03 -5.53 7.01
N THR A 49 -3.48 -6.68 7.50
CA THR A 49 -4.64 -7.39 6.95
C THR A 49 -5.48 -8.00 8.09
N SER A 50 -6.78 -8.19 7.84
CA SER A 50 -7.71 -8.80 8.79
C SER A 50 -8.92 -9.39 8.09
N ASP A 51 -9.40 -10.54 8.58
CA ASP A 51 -10.69 -11.13 8.21
C ASP A 51 -11.88 -10.58 9.01
N GLY A 52 -11.60 -9.65 9.93
CA GLY A 52 -12.55 -9.06 10.86
C GLY A 52 -12.56 -9.68 12.26
N LYS A 53 -11.81 -10.75 12.48
CA LYS A 53 -11.58 -11.38 13.78
C LYS A 53 -10.09 -11.38 14.14
N ASP A 54 -9.27 -11.99 13.29
CA ASP A 54 -7.83 -12.12 13.46
C ASP A 54 -7.09 -11.15 12.53
N PHE A 55 -5.80 -10.94 12.81
CA PHE A 55 -4.95 -10.00 12.10
C PHE A 55 -3.71 -10.71 11.55
N ARG A 56 -3.29 -10.30 10.35
CA ARG A 56 -2.01 -10.71 9.77
C ARG A 56 -1.24 -9.47 9.36
N PHE A 57 0.04 -9.46 9.65
CA PHE A 57 0.94 -8.37 9.36
C PHE A 57 2.07 -8.88 8.47
N LEU A 58 2.11 -8.42 7.22
CA LEU A 58 3.15 -8.74 6.26
C LEU A 58 4.18 -7.60 6.24
N VAL A 59 5.44 -7.91 6.49
CA VAL A 59 6.51 -6.92 6.67
C VAL A 59 7.79 -7.34 5.96
N ASN A 60 8.49 -6.41 5.33
CA ASN A 60 9.84 -6.68 4.84
C ASN A 60 10.76 -6.91 6.05
N GLU A 61 11.52 -8.00 6.04
CA GLU A 61 12.39 -8.39 7.16
C GLU A 61 13.53 -7.38 7.40
N ASP A 62 14.15 -6.88 6.34
CA ASP A 62 15.24 -5.90 6.40
C ASP A 62 14.75 -4.59 7.03
N PHE A 63 13.56 -4.13 6.64
CA PHE A 63 12.88 -2.97 7.21
C PHE A 63 12.52 -3.21 8.68
N TYR A 64 11.97 -4.38 9.00
CA TYR A 64 11.56 -4.73 10.36
C TYR A 64 12.74 -4.72 11.33
N ASN A 65 13.89 -5.20 10.89
CA ASN A 65 15.11 -5.30 11.68
C ASN A 65 16.02 -4.06 11.55
N TYR A 66 15.62 -3.02 10.81
CA TYR A 66 16.41 -1.82 10.64
C TYR A 66 16.28 -0.88 11.84
N GLY A 67 17.40 -0.61 12.51
CA GLY A 67 17.45 0.29 13.67
C GLY A 67 16.54 -0.18 14.80
N VAL A 68 15.65 0.69 15.25
CA VAL A 68 14.67 0.40 16.32
C VAL A 68 13.24 0.16 15.80
N ILE A 69 13.05 -0.03 14.49
CA ILE A 69 11.71 -0.18 13.89
C ILE A 69 10.91 -1.32 14.51
N LYS A 70 11.57 -2.43 14.85
CA LYS A 70 10.95 -3.59 15.52
C LYS A 70 10.19 -3.23 16.80
N GLU A 71 10.67 -2.25 17.56
CA GLU A 71 10.03 -1.81 18.81
C GLU A 71 8.59 -1.31 18.58
N PHE A 72 8.32 -0.75 17.40
CA PHE A 72 7.00 -0.28 16.99
C PHE A 72 6.00 -1.42 16.69
N TYR A 73 6.46 -2.66 16.68
CA TYR A 73 5.62 -3.85 16.43
C TYR A 73 5.62 -4.83 17.61
N THR A 74 5.99 -4.35 18.79
CA THR A 74 5.85 -5.09 20.04
C THR A 74 4.38 -5.29 20.38
N GLN A 75 4.09 -6.32 21.17
CA GLN A 75 2.72 -6.67 21.57
C GLN A 75 1.94 -5.49 22.20
N PRO A 76 2.51 -4.66 23.11
CA PRO A 76 1.79 -3.52 23.67
C PRO A 76 1.38 -2.49 22.61
N VAL A 77 2.28 -2.18 21.67
CA VAL A 77 2.01 -1.22 20.58
C VAL A 77 0.95 -1.77 19.63
N ASN A 78 1.07 -3.04 19.23
CA ASN A 78 0.09 -3.70 18.37
C ASN A 78 -1.29 -3.81 19.02
N THR A 79 -1.35 -3.90 20.36
CA THR A 79 -2.62 -3.92 21.10
C THR A 79 -3.39 -2.61 20.90
N GLU A 80 -2.72 -1.47 21.06
CA GLU A 80 -3.36 -0.17 20.82
C GLU A 80 -3.73 0.03 19.35
N TRP A 81 -2.92 -0.47 18.42
CA TRP A 81 -3.24 -0.41 16.99
C TRP A 81 -4.48 -1.25 16.62
N ILE A 82 -4.59 -2.47 17.13
CA ILE A 82 -5.76 -3.34 16.90
C ILE A 82 -7.02 -2.72 17.52
N LYS A 83 -6.90 -2.13 18.71
CA LYS A 83 -7.99 -1.43 19.39
C LYS A 83 -8.48 -0.22 18.60
N TYR A 84 -7.57 0.59 18.07
CA TYR A 84 -7.87 1.70 17.15
C TYR A 84 -8.70 1.21 15.94
N VAL A 85 -8.23 0.17 15.26
CA VAL A 85 -8.94 -0.42 14.12
C VAL A 85 -10.33 -0.88 14.51
N ASP A 86 -10.47 -1.53 15.66
CA ASP A 86 -11.75 -2.02 16.17
C ASP A 86 -12.73 -0.89 16.48
N VAL A 87 -12.27 0.18 17.13
CA VAL A 87 -13.10 1.34 17.48
C VAL A 87 -13.60 2.01 16.22
N ILE A 88 -12.72 2.26 15.24
CA ILE A 88 -13.12 2.85 13.95
C ILE A 88 -14.06 1.93 13.20
N SER A 89 -13.78 0.61 13.18
CA SER A 89 -14.64 -0.38 12.54
C SER A 89 -16.07 -0.31 13.08
N LYS A 90 -16.20 -0.31 14.41
CA LYS A 90 -17.50 -0.26 15.10
C LYS A 90 -18.20 1.07 14.82
N TYR A 91 -17.44 2.18 14.87
CA TYR A 91 -17.98 3.51 14.59
C TYR A 91 -18.49 3.63 13.15
N GLN A 92 -17.67 3.25 12.17
CA GLN A 92 -18.02 3.29 10.75
C GLN A 92 -19.26 2.44 10.46
N ARG A 93 -19.33 1.22 11.01
CA ARG A 93 -20.51 0.35 10.84
C ARG A 93 -21.76 0.96 11.47
N LYS A 94 -21.67 1.42 12.72
CA LYS A 94 -22.81 2.03 13.43
C LYS A 94 -23.30 3.29 12.71
N PHE A 95 -22.37 4.14 12.28
CA PHE A 95 -22.69 5.38 11.57
C PHE A 95 -23.33 5.09 10.21
N LEU A 96 -22.80 4.12 9.46
CA LEU A 96 -23.36 3.70 8.18
C LEU A 96 -24.83 3.26 8.35
N PHE A 97 -25.15 2.41 9.33
CA PHE A 97 -26.53 2.00 9.56
C PHE A 97 -27.41 3.14 10.10
N ALA A 98 -26.90 3.93 11.04
CA ALA A 98 -27.67 5.01 11.67
C ALA A 98 -28.06 6.12 10.68
N LEU A 99 -27.30 6.30 9.60
CA LEU A 99 -27.54 7.34 8.60
C LEU A 99 -28.16 6.79 7.30
N MET A 100 -27.75 5.60 6.83
CA MET A 100 -28.32 5.01 5.61
C MET A 100 -29.75 4.52 5.80
N ILE A 101 -30.13 3.99 6.97
CA ILE A 101 -31.49 3.48 7.18
C ILE A 101 -32.52 4.63 7.14
N PRO A 102 -32.38 5.73 7.90
CA PRO A 102 -33.32 6.84 7.81
C PRO A 102 -33.35 7.46 6.42
N LEU A 103 -32.20 7.55 5.75
CA LEU A 103 -32.12 8.04 4.38
C LEU A 103 -32.91 7.16 3.42
N MET A 104 -32.78 5.82 3.50
CA MET A 104 -33.57 4.89 2.70
C MET A 104 -35.07 5.02 2.96
N VAL A 105 -35.49 5.16 4.22
CA VAL A 105 -36.90 5.38 4.55
C VAL A 105 -37.41 6.68 3.93
N LEU A 106 -36.62 7.76 4.02
CA LEU A 106 -36.94 9.03 3.37
C LEU A 106 -37.10 8.85 1.85
N TYR A 107 -36.21 8.09 1.20
CA TYR A 107 -36.31 7.76 -0.22
C TYR A 107 -37.64 7.10 -0.58
N VAL A 108 -38.04 6.08 0.18
CA VAL A 108 -39.30 5.36 -0.05
C VAL A 108 -40.49 6.29 0.13
N VAL A 109 -40.49 7.12 1.18
CA VAL A 109 -41.56 8.09 1.44
C VAL A 109 -41.68 9.10 0.30
N VAL A 110 -40.55 9.69 -0.13
CA VAL A 110 -40.53 10.65 -1.23
C VAL A 110 -40.99 10.01 -2.54
N ALA A 111 -40.59 8.78 -2.82
CA ALA A 111 -41.01 8.05 -4.02
C ALA A 111 -42.53 7.81 -4.04
N VAL A 112 -43.10 7.35 -2.92
CA VAL A 112 -44.55 7.11 -2.81
C VAL A 112 -45.33 8.42 -2.96
N LEU A 113 -44.90 9.49 -2.29
CA LEU A 113 -45.53 10.81 -2.40
C LEU A 113 -45.42 11.38 -3.82
N SER A 114 -44.28 11.15 -4.49
CA SER A 114 -44.08 11.60 -5.87
C SER A 114 -45.05 10.92 -6.83
N ILE A 115 -45.28 9.61 -6.69
CA ILE A 115 -46.22 8.87 -7.55
C ILE A 115 -47.67 9.32 -7.30
N LEU A 116 -48.05 9.52 -6.03
CA LEU A 116 -49.44 9.82 -5.68
C LEU A 116 -49.85 11.28 -5.93
N PHE A 117 -48.91 12.23 -5.79
CA PHE A 117 -49.26 13.66 -5.75
C PHE A 117 -48.42 14.57 -6.66
N LEU A 118 -47.22 14.15 -7.09
CA LEU A 118 -46.25 15.04 -7.77
C LEU A 118 -45.64 14.41 -9.04
N ALA A 119 -46.45 13.70 -9.83
CA ALA A 119 -45.97 12.98 -11.01
C ALA A 119 -45.24 13.89 -12.03
N ASP A 120 -45.75 15.11 -12.23
CA ASP A 120 -45.18 16.10 -13.16
C ASP A 120 -43.83 16.66 -12.70
N TYR A 121 -43.49 16.50 -11.42
CA TYR A 121 -42.23 16.96 -10.84
C TYR A 121 -41.23 15.83 -10.57
N SER A 122 -41.56 14.60 -10.98
CA SER A 122 -40.76 13.39 -10.71
C SER A 122 -39.28 13.54 -11.09
N LEU A 123 -38.99 14.17 -12.24
CA LEU A 123 -37.61 14.42 -12.69
C LEU A 123 -36.87 15.41 -11.79
N TYR A 124 -37.52 16.50 -11.36
CA TYR A 124 -36.91 17.47 -10.44
C TYR A 124 -36.67 16.87 -9.04
N ILE A 125 -37.60 16.03 -8.57
CA ILE A 125 -37.48 15.31 -7.31
C ILE A 125 -36.28 14.35 -7.37
N LEU A 126 -36.13 13.60 -8.48
CA LEU A 126 -35.00 12.69 -8.68
C LEU A 126 -33.65 13.43 -8.60
N ILE A 127 -33.53 14.57 -9.30
CA ILE A 127 -32.32 15.40 -9.26
C ILE A 127 -32.07 15.91 -7.84
N GLY A 128 -33.10 16.40 -7.16
CA GLY A 128 -33.01 16.87 -5.77
C GLY A 128 -32.50 15.77 -4.83
N MET A 129 -32.99 14.55 -5.00
CA MET A 129 -32.53 13.42 -4.20
C MET A 129 -31.05 13.07 -4.45
N MET A 130 -30.58 13.11 -5.71
CA MET A 130 -29.15 12.92 -5.99
C MET A 130 -28.29 13.93 -5.23
N VAL A 131 -28.69 15.21 -5.22
CA VAL A 131 -27.98 16.26 -4.46
C VAL A 131 -27.96 15.93 -2.96
N VAL A 132 -29.07 15.43 -2.41
CA VAL A 132 -29.13 15.00 -1.01
C VAL A 132 -28.15 13.85 -0.73
N VAL A 133 -28.00 12.86 -1.62
CA VAL A 133 -26.98 11.79 -1.44
C VAL A 133 -25.59 12.39 -1.34
N PHE A 134 -25.24 13.32 -2.22
CA PHE A 134 -23.92 13.94 -2.22
C PHE A 134 -23.64 14.69 -0.92
N ILE A 135 -24.61 15.49 -0.44
CA ILE A 135 -24.46 16.23 0.82
C ILE A 135 -24.29 15.27 1.99
N VAL A 136 -25.13 14.23 2.06
CA VAL A 136 -25.09 13.24 3.14
C VAL A 136 -23.77 12.46 3.12
N ASN A 137 -23.26 12.08 1.94
CA ASN A 137 -21.98 11.42 1.79
C ASN A 137 -20.80 12.32 2.21
N ALA A 138 -20.85 13.61 1.84
CA ALA A 138 -19.84 14.58 2.26
C ALA A 138 -19.81 14.75 3.79
N LEU A 139 -20.99 14.87 4.42
CA LEU A 139 -21.11 14.94 5.88
C LEU A 139 -20.60 13.65 6.55
N GLN A 140 -20.98 12.49 6.01
CA GLN A 140 -20.50 11.20 6.49
C GLN A 140 -18.97 11.13 6.46
N THR A 141 -18.37 11.49 5.33
CA THR A 141 -16.91 11.44 5.15
C THR A 141 -16.22 12.36 6.16
N LYS A 142 -16.76 13.57 6.36
CA LYS A 142 -16.21 14.52 7.34
C LYS A 142 -16.27 13.99 8.77
N VAL A 143 -17.42 13.47 9.19
CA VAL A 143 -17.62 12.97 10.57
C VAL A 143 -16.76 11.74 10.84
N VAL A 144 -16.68 10.80 9.90
CA VAL A 144 -15.82 9.61 10.03
C VAL A 144 -14.35 10.01 10.13
N ARG A 145 -13.88 10.92 9.27
CA ARG A 145 -12.49 11.43 9.33
C ARG A 145 -12.17 12.07 10.67
N GLN A 146 -13.02 12.97 11.16
CA GLN A 146 -12.81 13.60 12.47
C GLN A 146 -12.70 12.59 13.61
N LYS A 147 -13.51 11.52 13.57
CA LYS A 147 -13.43 10.46 14.60
C LYS A 147 -12.17 9.61 14.44
N MET A 148 -11.74 9.34 13.21
CA MET A 148 -10.46 8.66 12.95
C MET A 148 -9.29 9.49 13.47
N ASP A 149 -9.26 10.79 13.20
CA ASP A 149 -8.19 11.69 13.64
C ASP A 149 -8.09 11.75 15.17
N ALA A 150 -9.24 11.89 15.85
CA ALA A 150 -9.29 11.90 17.31
C ALA A 150 -8.84 10.57 17.93
N GLU A 151 -9.28 9.43 17.36
CA GLU A 151 -8.87 8.12 17.87
C GLU A 151 -7.38 7.85 17.57
N ASN A 152 -6.87 8.36 16.44
CA ASN A 152 -5.47 8.24 16.08
C ASN A 152 -4.58 9.03 17.05
N GLU A 153 -4.98 10.24 17.45
CA GLU A 153 -4.26 11.01 18.47
C GLU A 153 -4.20 10.27 19.82
N ILE A 154 -5.31 9.67 20.25
CA ILE A 154 -5.37 8.86 21.48
C ILE A 154 -4.43 7.66 21.37
N THR A 155 -4.46 6.97 20.23
CA THR A 155 -3.64 5.78 19.98
C THR A 155 -2.15 6.14 19.93
N GLN A 156 -1.78 7.24 19.27
CA GLN A 156 -0.40 7.71 19.22
C GLN A 156 0.14 8.06 20.61
N LYS A 157 -0.66 8.75 21.44
CA LYS A 157 -0.28 9.03 22.83
C LYS A 157 -0.08 7.75 23.63
N ALA A 158 -1.01 6.80 23.52
CA ALA A 158 -0.87 5.51 24.19
C ALA A 158 0.39 4.75 23.73
N ILE A 159 0.73 4.79 22.44
CA ILE A 159 1.95 4.20 21.91
C ILE A 159 3.20 4.90 22.45
N GLN A 160 3.19 6.23 22.56
CA GLN A 160 4.26 7.04 23.17
C GLN A 160 4.39 6.84 24.70
N ASP A 161 3.35 6.34 25.36
CA ASP A 161 3.48 5.95 26.77
C ASP A 161 4.24 4.62 26.91
N TYR A 162 4.18 3.76 25.88
CA TYR A 162 4.91 2.47 25.84
C TYR A 162 6.33 2.60 25.26
N LEU A 163 6.50 3.38 24.21
CA LEU A 163 7.79 3.68 23.60
C LEU A 163 8.28 5.00 24.17
N THR A 164 9.48 5.08 24.76
CA THR A 164 10.00 6.38 25.20
C THR A 164 9.99 7.37 24.03
N PRO A 165 9.74 8.68 24.25
CA PRO A 165 9.66 9.66 23.18
C PRO A 165 10.85 9.61 22.21
N GLU A 166 12.04 9.32 22.73
CA GLU A 166 13.26 9.18 21.94
C GLU A 166 13.21 7.98 20.99
N VAL A 167 12.71 6.83 21.47
CA VAL A 167 12.55 5.62 20.64
C VAL A 167 11.48 5.85 19.58
N TYR A 168 10.36 6.48 19.94
CA TYR A 168 9.29 6.80 19.01
C TYR A 168 9.79 7.70 17.85
N ASP A 169 10.54 8.75 18.18
CA ASP A 169 11.13 9.64 17.17
C ASP A 169 12.22 8.95 16.35
N GLN A 170 13.00 8.05 16.97
CA GLN A 170 14.02 7.28 16.28
C GLN A 170 13.41 6.28 15.29
N VAL A 171 12.31 5.61 15.65
CA VAL A 171 11.55 4.77 14.72
C VAL A 171 11.17 5.56 13.46
N ALA A 172 10.65 6.78 13.61
CA ALA A 172 10.28 7.60 12.46
C ALA A 172 11.50 7.95 11.57
N LYS A 173 12.65 8.27 12.18
CA LYS A 173 13.91 8.53 11.45
C LYS A 173 14.40 7.29 10.72
N ASP A 174 14.43 6.14 11.39
CA ASP A 174 14.90 4.88 10.83
C ASP A 174 14.02 4.46 9.64
N GLN A 175 12.70 4.64 9.75
CA GLN A 175 11.78 4.38 8.64
C GLN A 175 12.06 5.28 7.42
N MET A 176 12.41 6.55 7.63
CA MET A 176 12.78 7.47 6.54
C MET A 176 14.13 7.09 5.94
N GLN A 177 15.13 6.81 6.77
CA GLN A 177 16.47 6.42 6.34
C GLN A 177 16.45 5.13 5.52
N PHE A 178 15.68 4.12 5.94
CA PHE A 178 15.52 2.89 5.17
C PHE A 178 14.92 3.16 3.78
N ARG A 179 13.89 4.01 3.69
CA ARG A 179 13.28 4.40 2.40
C ARG A 179 14.28 5.12 1.50
N GLU A 180 15.04 6.07 2.05
CA GLU A 180 16.07 6.79 1.30
C GLU A 180 17.22 5.88 0.84
N MET A 181 17.60 4.91 1.66
CA MET A 181 18.59 3.89 1.29
C MET A 181 18.08 3.06 0.11
N ARG A 182 16.88 2.46 0.22
CA ARG A 182 16.29 1.62 -0.83
C ARG A 182 16.04 2.38 -2.13
N ASN A 183 15.64 3.66 -2.05
CA ASN A 183 15.48 4.49 -3.24
C ASN A 183 16.82 4.72 -3.96
N ARG A 184 17.89 5.01 -3.21
CA ARG A 184 19.24 5.18 -3.77
C ARG A 184 19.78 3.88 -4.38
N GLU A 185 19.54 2.74 -3.74
CA GLU A 185 19.91 1.43 -4.28
C GLU A 185 19.20 1.16 -5.61
N ARG A 186 17.89 1.44 -5.68
CA ARG A 186 17.11 1.29 -6.93
C ARG A 186 17.59 2.23 -8.04
N GLU A 187 17.94 3.46 -7.70
CA GLU A 187 18.53 4.41 -8.65
C GLU A 187 19.89 3.90 -9.15
N ALA A 188 20.73 3.37 -8.27
CA ALA A 188 22.03 2.80 -8.65
C ALA A 188 21.90 1.54 -9.51
N GLU A 189 20.95 0.64 -9.20
CA GLU A 189 20.62 -0.53 -10.02
C GLU A 189 20.19 -0.11 -11.43
N TYR A 190 19.31 0.88 -11.54
CA TYR A 190 18.86 1.42 -12.83
C TYR A 190 20.01 2.02 -13.64
N GLN A 191 20.90 2.79 -13.01
CA GLN A 191 22.07 3.36 -13.67
C GLN A 191 23.07 2.28 -14.12
N ALA A 192 23.24 1.23 -13.31
CA ALA A 192 24.11 0.10 -13.67
C ALA A 192 23.55 -0.71 -14.84
N GLU A 193 22.24 -0.94 -14.89
CA GLU A 193 21.55 -1.58 -16.02
C GLU A 193 21.71 -0.75 -17.31
N GLN A 194 21.52 0.57 -17.23
CA GLN A 194 21.75 1.46 -18.38
C GLN A 194 23.20 1.42 -18.88
N ALA A 195 24.18 1.47 -17.97
CA ALA A 195 25.59 1.39 -18.33
C ALA A 195 25.97 0.03 -18.96
N LEU A 196 25.33 -1.07 -18.54
CA LEU A 196 25.51 -2.38 -19.16
C LEU A 196 24.91 -2.43 -20.57
N GLU A 197 23.71 -1.87 -20.78
CA GLU A 197 23.09 -1.77 -22.10
C GLU A 197 23.91 -0.90 -23.07
N GLU A 198 24.45 0.24 -22.60
CA GLU A 198 25.31 1.11 -23.41
C GLU A 198 26.61 0.39 -23.81
N ASN A 199 27.29 -0.30 -22.89
CA ASN A 199 28.53 -1.03 -23.18
C ASN A 199 28.33 -2.23 -24.13
N LEU A 200 27.18 -2.91 -24.09
CA LEU A 200 26.84 -4.00 -25.01
C LEU A 200 26.57 -3.52 -26.44
N THR A 201 26.32 -2.22 -26.63
CA THR A 201 26.01 -1.64 -27.95
C THR A 201 27.27 -1.12 -28.66
N GLU A 202 28.34 -0.81 -27.92
CA GLU A 202 29.62 -0.31 -28.46
C GLU A 202 30.64 -1.41 -28.85
N GLU A 203 30.48 -2.66 -28.40
CA GLU A 203 31.35 -3.81 -28.76
C GLU A 203 30.99 -4.50 -30.10
N LYS A 204 30.68 -3.74 -31.15
CA LYS A 204 30.78 -4.27 -32.53
C LYS A 204 32.11 -3.83 -33.12
N PRO A 205 33.13 -4.70 -33.23
CA PRO A 205 34.40 -4.31 -33.82
C PRO A 205 34.19 -4.04 -35.32
N GLU A 206 34.36 -2.79 -35.73
CA GLU A 206 34.64 -2.44 -37.11
C GLU A 206 35.98 -3.09 -37.51
N LEU A 207 35.92 -4.14 -38.33
CA LEU A 207 37.12 -4.61 -39.03
C LEU A 207 37.50 -3.55 -40.07
N HIS A 208 38.54 -2.79 -39.72
CA HIS A 208 39.35 -2.01 -40.65
C HIS A 208 40.04 -2.96 -41.64
N GLU A 209 39.62 -2.95 -42.91
CA GLU A 209 40.47 -3.37 -44.02
C GLU A 209 41.22 -2.13 -44.53
N ALA A 210 42.54 -2.09 -44.30
CA ALA A 210 43.46 -1.17 -44.95
C ALA A 210 44.56 -1.98 -45.66
N GLU A 211 44.50 -1.90 -46.99
CA GLU A 211 45.60 -1.86 -47.97
C GLU A 211 46.72 -2.91 -47.92
N GLU A 212 46.82 -3.70 -48.99
CA GLU A 212 48.10 -3.90 -49.68
C GLU A 212 47.91 -3.74 -51.20
N GLU A 213 48.52 -2.67 -51.71
CA GLU A 213 48.78 -2.43 -53.13
C GLU A 213 50.22 -2.89 -53.39
N THR A 214 50.46 -3.80 -54.34
CA THR A 214 51.77 -3.90 -55.02
C THR A 214 51.57 -4.39 -56.45
N ALA A 215 52.01 -3.54 -57.37
CA ALA A 215 52.15 -3.80 -58.79
C ALA A 215 53.36 -4.70 -59.07
N GLU A 216 53.27 -5.57 -60.09
CA GLU A 216 54.26 -5.67 -61.17
C GLU A 216 53.81 -6.62 -62.28
N GLU A 217 54.06 -6.18 -63.52
CA GLU A 217 53.84 -6.87 -64.79
C GLU A 217 54.85 -8.01 -65.05
N GLU A 218 54.51 -8.81 -66.07
CA GLU A 218 55.37 -9.58 -66.99
C GLU A 218 55.57 -11.10 -66.80
N LYS A 219 54.99 -11.81 -67.80
CA LYS A 219 55.51 -13.01 -68.53
C LYS A 219 55.48 -14.32 -67.74
N GLU A 220 55.19 -15.49 -68.30
CA GLU A 220 55.26 -16.00 -69.67
C GLU A 220 54.45 -17.31 -69.75
N ASP A 221 54.07 -17.68 -70.96
CA ASP A 221 53.47 -18.96 -71.38
C ASP A 221 54.05 -20.23 -70.71
N LEU A 222 53.21 -21.24 -70.46
CA LEU A 222 53.18 -22.43 -71.32
C LEU A 222 51.99 -23.38 -71.05
N HIS A 223 51.29 -23.69 -72.13
CA HIS A 223 50.45 -24.86 -72.37
C HIS A 223 51.16 -26.20 -72.10
N VAL A 224 50.37 -27.26 -71.83
CA VAL A 224 50.54 -28.68 -72.24
C VAL A 224 51.88 -29.36 -71.95
#